data_AF-A0A0Q8TKX6-F1
#
_entry.id   AF-A0A0Q8TKX6-F1
#
_cell.length_a   1.000
_cell.length_b   1.000
_cell.length_c   1.000
_cell.angle_alpha   90.00
_cell.angle_beta   90.00
_cell.angle_gamma   90.00
#
_symmetry.space_group_name_H-M   'P 1'
#
loop_
_entity.id
_entity.type
_entity.pdbx_description
1 polymer ?
#
loop_
_entity_poly.entity_id
_entity_poly.type
_entity_poly.pdbx_seq_one_letter_code
_entity_poly.pdbx_strand_id
1 'polypeptide(L)' 'VAAFASFGAYADEADASQFATKFDTSRTRAEVVAEASAVAKTRSIEPAGSRVVTYKSTADRAAVRAQAADAVRTG' A
#
# COMPACT_ATOMS: atom_id res chain seq x y z
N VAL A 1 -32.02 -46.70 -31.67
CA VAL A 1 -32.59 -46.41 -30.32
C VAL A 1 -31.95 -47.41 -29.36
N ALA A 2 -30.78 -47.13 -28.79
CA ALA A 2 -30.50 -46.24 -27.65
C ALA A 2 -31.21 -46.69 -26.37
N ALA A 3 -30.47 -47.15 -25.35
CA ALA A 3 -30.81 -46.96 -23.94
C ALA A 3 -29.77 -47.60 -22.99
N PHE A 4 -29.00 -46.74 -22.30
CA PHE A 4 -28.62 -46.90 -20.89
C PHE A 4 -27.71 -48.06 -20.49
N ALA A 5 -26.50 -48.09 -21.04
CA ALA A 5 -25.33 -48.53 -20.27
C ALA A 5 -24.86 -47.32 -19.43
N SER A 6 -25.39 -47.15 -18.22
CA SER A 6 -24.87 -46.11 -17.34
C SER A 6 -25.03 -46.41 -15.85
N PHE A 7 -24.02 -45.96 -15.13
CA PHE A 7 -23.92 -45.78 -13.68
C PHE A 7 -23.45 -46.97 -12.83
N GLY A 8 -22.25 -47.45 -13.13
CA GLY A 8 -21.29 -47.83 -12.08
C GLY A 8 -20.13 -46.86 -12.16
N ALA A 9 -20.24 -45.72 -11.47
CA ALA A 9 -19.24 -44.67 -11.48
C ALA A 9 -17.90 -45.22 -10.96
N TYR A 10 -16.97 -45.49 -11.88
CA TYR A 10 -15.55 -45.38 -11.55
C TYR A 10 -15.33 -43.91 -11.19
N ALA A 11 -15.19 -43.63 -9.90
CA ALA A 11 -14.43 -42.48 -9.44
C ALA A 11 -12.97 -42.78 -9.80
N ASP A 12 -12.66 -42.69 -11.10
CA ASP A 12 -11.30 -42.57 -11.58
C ASP A 12 -10.80 -41.25 -10.98
N GLU A 13 -9.84 -41.34 -10.07
CA GLU A 13 -9.22 -40.19 -9.44
C GLU A 13 -8.61 -39.37 -10.58
N ALA A 14 -9.34 -38.35 -11.04
CA ALA A 14 -8.80 -37.37 -11.96
C ALA A 14 -7.63 -36.72 -11.22
N ASP A 15 -6.43 -37.22 -11.52
CA ASP A 15 -5.19 -36.75 -10.95
C ASP A 15 -5.08 -35.26 -11.24
N ALA A 16 -5.42 -34.46 -10.22
CA ALA A 16 -5.41 -33.01 -10.30
C ALA A 16 -4.00 -32.45 -10.55
N SER A 17 -2.96 -33.31 -10.56
CA SER A 17 -1.63 -32.95 -11.01
C SER A 17 -1.60 -32.40 -12.44
N GLN A 18 -2.61 -32.72 -13.28
CA GLN A 18 -2.73 -32.21 -14.65
C GLN A 18 -3.14 -30.74 -14.73
N PHE A 19 -3.83 -30.21 -13.72
CA PHE A 19 -4.28 -28.81 -13.67
C PHE A 19 -3.42 -27.95 -12.73
N ALA A 20 -2.36 -28.51 -12.15
CA ALA A 20 -1.40 -27.74 -11.37
C ALA A 20 -0.72 -26.72 -12.30
N THR A 21 -0.97 -25.43 -12.06
CA THR A 21 -0.28 -24.34 -12.76
C THR A 21 1.22 -24.45 -12.51
N LYS A 22 1.95 -24.97 -13.50
CA LYS A 22 3.42 -25.05 -13.47
C LYS A 22 3.96 -23.69 -13.90
N PHE A 23 4.35 -22.88 -12.93
CA PHE A 23 5.10 -21.65 -13.20
C PHE A 23 6.58 -22.01 -13.35
N ASP A 24 7.05 -22.12 -14.59
CA ASP A 24 8.48 -22.19 -14.87
C ASP A 24 9.04 -20.76 -14.82
N THR A 25 9.67 -20.40 -13.71
CA THR A 25 10.28 -19.07 -13.56
C THR A 25 11.79 -19.23 -13.47
N SER A 26 12.52 -18.52 -14.33
CA SER A 26 13.99 -18.51 -14.35
C SER A 26 14.62 -17.69 -13.22
N ARG A 27 13.82 -17.10 -12.33
CA ARG A 27 14.32 -16.27 -11.23
C ARG A 27 14.71 -17.12 -10.04
N THR A 28 15.93 -16.94 -9.59
CA THR A 28 16.46 -17.53 -8.36
C THR A 28 15.73 -16.96 -7.14
N ARG A 29 15.65 -17.73 -6.06
CA ARG A 29 15.09 -17.23 -4.77
C ARG A 29 15.78 -15.95 -4.29
N ALA A 30 17.09 -15.81 -4.57
CA ALA A 30 17.86 -14.63 -4.20
C ALA A 30 17.35 -13.36 -4.89
N GLU A 31 17.00 -13.44 -6.17
CA GLU A 31 16.45 -12.30 -6.93
C GLU A 31 15.08 -11.88 -6.40
N VAL A 32 14.21 -12.85 -6.07
CA VAL A 32 12.89 -12.57 -5.48
C VAL A 32 13.00 -11.86 -4.13
N VAL A 33 13.94 -12.29 -3.28
CA VAL A 33 14.20 -11.65 -1.99
C VAL A 33 14.77 -10.26 -2.17
N ALA A 34 15.70 -10.07 -3.11
CA ALA A 34 16.28 -8.77 -3.41
C ALA A 34 15.21 -7.77 -3.89
N GLU A 35 14.33 -8.17 -4.82
CA GLU A 35 13.22 -7.36 -5.32
C GLU A 35 12.23 -7.00 -4.20
N ALA A 36 11.82 -7.98 -3.39
CA ALA A 36 10.93 -7.75 -2.26
C ALA A 36 11.54 -6.78 -1.22
N SER A 37 12.85 -6.87 -0.99
CA SER A 37 13.57 -5.95 -0.10
C SER A 37 13.65 -4.52 -0.64
N ALA A 38 13.75 -4.35 -1.96
CA ALA A 38 13.77 -3.05 -2.61
C ALA A 38 12.40 -2.35 -2.50
N VAL A 39 11.31 -3.07 -2.73
CA VAL A 39 9.93 -2.55 -2.57
C VAL A 39 9.65 -2.14 -1.12
N ALA A 40 10.12 -2.93 -0.14
CA ALA A 40 9.94 -2.58 1.27
C ALA A 40 10.69 -1.30 1.67
N LYS A 41 11.83 -0.98 1.02
CA LYS A 41 12.59 0.25 1.25
C LYS A 41 11.92 1.48 0.65
N THR A 42 11.26 1.36 -0.51
CA THR A 42 10.71 2.52 -1.23
C THR A 42 9.33 2.96 -0.75
N ARG A 43 8.56 2.10 -0.06
CA ARG A 43 7.22 2.43 0.45
C ARG A 43 7.18 3.34 1.69
N SER A 44 8.32 3.55 2.36
CA SER A 44 8.42 4.29 3.62
C SER A 44 9.32 5.52 3.49
N ILE A 45 9.29 6.16 2.33
CA ILE A 45 10.01 7.41 2.08
C ILE A 45 8.94 8.50 2.01
N GLU A 46 8.80 9.30 3.07
CA GLU A 46 8.11 10.58 2.95
C GLU A 46 8.95 11.45 1.98
N PRO A 47 8.38 11.92 0.85
CA PRO A 47 9.14 12.74 -0.08
C PRO A 47 9.74 13.95 0.62
N ALA A 48 10.95 14.35 0.24
CA ALA A 48 11.56 15.57 0.77
C ALA A 48 10.62 16.76 0.53
N GLY A 49 10.23 17.45 1.61
CA GLY A 49 9.27 18.56 1.55
C GLY A 49 7.78 18.17 1.58
N SER A 50 7.43 16.90 1.73
CA SER A 50 6.01 16.45 1.88
C SER A 50 5.38 16.84 3.22
N ARG A 51 6.20 17.16 4.22
CA ARG A 51 5.73 17.67 5.51
C ARG A 51 5.35 19.15 5.37
N VAL A 52 4.12 19.47 5.73
CA VAL A 52 3.66 20.86 5.80
C VAL A 52 4.52 21.62 6.80
N VAL A 53 5.22 22.65 6.33
CA VAL A 53 5.95 23.58 7.19
C VAL A 53 4.93 24.32 8.04
N THR A 54 4.92 24.03 9.34
CA THR A 54 4.04 24.69 10.30
C THR A 54 4.72 25.97 10.78
N TYR A 55 4.22 27.13 10.33
CA TYR A 55 4.68 28.42 10.82
C TYR A 55 4.02 28.72 12.17
N LYS A 56 4.82 28.73 13.24
CA LYS A 56 4.37 29.19 14.55
C LYS A 56 4.68 30.68 14.68
N SER A 57 3.65 31.49 14.89
CA SER A 57 3.87 32.89 15.26
C SER A 57 4.67 32.97 16.57
N THR A 58 5.73 33.78 16.58
CA THR A 58 6.51 34.09 17.78
C THR A 58 5.96 35.30 18.53
N ALA A 59 4.95 35.97 18.00
CA ALA A 59 4.35 37.14 18.62
C ALA A 59 3.55 36.76 19.88
N ASP A 60 3.77 37.50 20.96
CA ASP A 60 2.97 37.37 22.17
C ASP A 60 1.54 37.86 21.94
N ARG A 61 0.55 37.06 22.37
CA ARG A 61 -0.86 37.36 22.10
C ARG A 61 -1.37 38.57 22.90
N ALA A 62 -0.83 38.82 24.10
CA ALA A 62 -1.23 39.98 24.88
C ALA A 62 -0.68 41.26 24.24
N ALA A 63 0.58 41.24 23.77
CA ALA A 63 1.19 42.35 23.04
C ALA A 63 0.41 42.71 21.77
N VAL A 64 0.03 41.72 20.95
CA VAL A 64 -0.78 41.96 19.73
C VAL A 64 -2.14 42.57 20.06
N ARG A 65 -2.79 42.12 21.14
CA ARG A 65 -4.08 42.69 21.57
C ARG A 65 -3.95 44.12 22.09
N ALA A 66 -2.89 44.41 22.83
CA ALA A 66 -2.61 45.76 23.31
C ALA A 66 -2.38 46.72 22.14
N GLN A 67 -1.53 46.33 21.18
CA GLN A 67 -1.31 47.10 19.95
C GLN A 67 -2.59 47.33 19.16
N ALA A 68 -3.45 46.31 19.05
CA ALA A 68 -4.74 46.45 18.37
C ALA A 68 -5.68 47.44 19.10
N ALA A 69 -5.72 47.39 20.43
CA ALA A 69 -6.52 48.32 21.23
C ALA A 69 -6.01 49.76 21.13
N ASP A 70 -4.69 49.95 21.10
CA ASP A 70 -4.08 51.27 20.91
C ASP A 70 -4.34 51.81 19.51
N ALA A 71 -4.19 51.00 18.47
CA ALA A 71 -4.49 51.40 17.09
C ALA A 71 -5.95 51.84 16.89
N VAL A 72 -6.90 51.20 17.57
CA VAL A 72 -8.32 51.64 17.57
C VAL A 72 -8.49 52.98 18.27
N ARG A 73 -7.71 53.26 19.31
CA ARG A 73 -7.81 54.51 20.09
C ARG A 73 -7.12 55.69 19.40
N THR A 74 -6.04 55.43 18.67
CA THR A 74 -5.22 56.46 18.00
C THR A 74 -5.57 56.66 16.53
N GLY A 75 -6.67 56.05 16.05
CA GLY A 75 -7.11 55.98 14.65
C GLY A 75 -6.68 57.14 13.76
#